data_AF-A0A1Q3E8W2-F1
#
_entry.id   AF-A0A1Q3E8W2-F1
#
_cell.length_a   1.000
_cell.length_b   1.000
_cell.length_c   1.000
_cell.angle_alpha   90.00
_cell.angle_beta   90.00
_cell.angle_gamma   90.00
#
_symmetry.space_group_name_H-M   'P 1'
#
loop_
_entity.id
_entity.type
_entity.pdbx_description
1 polymer ?
#
loop_
_entity_poly.entity_id
_entity_poly.type
_entity_poly.pdbx_seq_one_letter_code
_entity_poly.pdbx_strand_id
1 'polypeptide(L)'
;MCRWIVYVGEQPLLLEDLLVKPKHSIVKQVNIRFLPGLYYGLEDGDKAELEMQAAWINVHGFGVGWYTDTLTEFDPSVKGMQPAQFRTIAPISTDLAFSQLCAHTASKCTLAHIRDASFPPVVEVNNHPFIFGKYAFMHNAVRPFVSSVPNSNYVFNIRGNTDTEHLATLYFAHLDVIRAGILSAIRRARDISTFNFPHGFQTGQQPPPLHGGSGITIPFNFDSTDSLLLALINTITDIHAIQRQYQVGPFTPGPFPPGKNFAGNKLNLCITDGGNQMLVCRWRDAKDGFPPSLYLSLTAGQKLNRKYSPVLPDPQDSEKVVDPTVKIDSVRELVERYRKLPPTEQGRHVIVGSEPCTEFVDDWGLFDQNQCVIVDKHHKLRILNLAKFFQGGREHEFEKYHFSDVFNQINSVGRTASAPVIGVPAHSIDLPTSKSDAYEVELDL
;
A
#
# COMPACT_ATOMS: atom_id res chain seq x y z
N MET A 1 -8.54 -4.47 16.09
CA MET A 1 -7.56 -4.15 15.01
C MET A 1 -7.50 -2.65 14.78
N CYS A 2 -6.37 -2.10 14.34
CA CYS A 2 -6.27 -0.67 13.97
C CYS A 2 -7.21 -0.30 12.81
N ARG A 3 -7.42 1.00 12.57
CA ARG A 3 -8.09 1.52 11.35
C ARG A 3 -7.27 2.66 10.80
N TRP A 4 -7.27 2.82 9.49
CA TRP A 4 -6.58 3.94 8.85
C TRP A 4 -7.24 4.34 7.54
N ILE A 5 -6.93 5.55 7.09
CA ILE A 5 -7.36 6.10 5.81
C ILE A 5 -6.21 6.92 5.19
N VAL A 6 -6.11 6.89 3.86
CA VAL A 6 -5.24 7.75 3.06
C VAL A 6 -6.04 8.37 1.93
N TYR A 7 -5.75 9.64 1.65
CA TYR A 7 -6.17 10.37 0.46
C TYR A 7 -4.92 10.81 -0.30
N VAL A 8 -4.88 10.56 -1.61
CA VAL A 8 -3.90 11.13 -2.54
C VAL A 8 -4.64 11.66 -3.76
N GLY A 9 -4.44 12.93 -4.13
CA GLY A 9 -5.11 13.51 -5.30
C GLY A 9 -4.46 14.77 -5.86
N GLU A 10 -4.88 15.15 -7.07
CA GLU A 10 -4.35 16.33 -7.78
C GLU A 10 -4.72 17.64 -7.07
N GLN A 11 -5.91 17.68 -6.48
CA GLN A 11 -6.45 18.81 -5.73
C GLN A 11 -6.41 18.55 -4.23
N PRO A 12 -6.22 19.60 -3.40
CA PRO A 12 -6.25 19.44 -1.96
C PRO A 12 -7.67 19.12 -1.48
N LEU A 13 -7.76 18.24 -0.47
CA LEU A 13 -8.98 17.96 0.29
C LEU A 13 -8.79 18.52 1.71
N LEU A 14 -9.82 19.18 2.25
CA LEU A 14 -9.79 19.67 3.62
C LEU A 14 -9.75 18.48 4.59
N LEU A 15 -8.89 18.53 5.60
CA LEU A 15 -8.77 17.45 6.59
C LEU A 15 -10.12 17.20 7.28
N GLU A 16 -10.90 18.24 7.55
CA GLU A 16 -12.24 18.12 8.14
C GLU A 16 -13.20 17.30 7.28
N ASP A 17 -13.13 17.45 5.95
CA ASP A 17 -13.98 16.77 4.98
C ASP A 17 -13.64 15.29 4.83
N LEU A 18 -12.40 14.89 5.12
CA LEU A 18 -11.99 13.50 5.10
C LEU A 18 -12.13 12.82 6.46
N LEU A 19 -11.73 13.52 7.53
CA LEU A 19 -11.42 12.91 8.82
C LEU A 19 -12.52 13.06 9.87
N VAL A 20 -13.40 14.07 9.74
CA VAL A 20 -14.34 14.46 10.81
C VAL A 20 -15.79 14.45 10.35
N LYS A 21 -16.12 15.17 9.28
CA LYS A 21 -17.50 15.33 8.80
C LYS A 21 -18.16 14.04 8.31
N PRO A 22 -17.49 13.18 7.53
CA PRO A 22 -18.15 12.02 6.93
C PRO A 22 -18.85 11.15 7.99
N LYS A 23 -20.00 10.55 7.66
CA LYS A 23 -20.77 9.79 8.65
C LYS A 23 -19.99 8.62 9.24
N HIS A 24 -19.13 8.01 8.43
CA HIS A 24 -18.23 6.93 8.81
C HIS A 24 -16.76 7.37 8.78
N SER A 25 -16.51 8.66 9.03
CA SER A 25 -15.16 9.23 9.10
C SER A 25 -14.24 8.48 10.05
N ILE A 26 -12.92 8.54 9.83
CA ILE A 26 -11.95 7.84 10.67
C ILE A 26 -12.15 8.15 12.17
N VAL A 27 -12.42 9.39 12.61
CA VAL A 27 -12.64 9.68 14.05
C VAL A 27 -13.85 8.99 14.67
N LYS A 28 -14.81 8.55 13.84
CA LYS A 28 -16.01 7.80 14.25
C LYS A 28 -15.77 6.29 14.22
N GLN A 29 -14.82 5.82 13.40
CA GLN A 29 -14.40 4.41 13.31
C GLN A 29 -13.73 3.88 14.61
N VAL A 30 -13.52 4.76 15.60
CA VAL A 30 -13.21 4.39 16.98
C VAL A 30 -14.20 3.35 17.52
N ASN A 31 -15.50 3.57 17.31
CA ASN A 31 -16.57 2.72 17.84
C ASN A 31 -17.75 2.49 16.88
N ILE A 32 -17.84 3.20 15.76
CA ILE A 32 -18.89 3.03 14.75
C ILE A 32 -18.28 2.35 13.53
N ARG A 33 -18.74 1.14 13.22
CA ARG A 33 -18.26 0.33 12.10
C ARG A 33 -19.16 0.48 10.87
N PHE A 34 -18.58 0.46 9.69
CA PHE A 34 -19.29 0.37 8.42
C PHE A 34 -18.49 -0.50 7.44
N LEU A 35 -18.96 -1.74 7.24
CA LEU A 35 -18.23 -2.80 6.53
C LEU A 35 -19.07 -3.40 5.39
N PRO A 36 -19.54 -2.59 4.43
CA PRO A 36 -20.41 -3.07 3.36
C PRO A 36 -19.70 -4.17 2.54
N GLY A 37 -20.42 -5.25 2.27
CA GLY A 37 -19.95 -6.41 1.51
C GLY A 37 -18.81 -7.23 2.11
N LEU A 38 -18.31 -6.91 3.30
CA LEU A 38 -17.25 -7.68 3.95
C LEU A 38 -17.67 -9.12 4.25
N TYR A 39 -18.96 -9.35 4.55
CA TYR A 39 -19.50 -10.65 4.93
C TYR A 39 -20.21 -11.37 3.78
N TYR A 40 -20.25 -10.75 2.59
CA TYR A 40 -20.90 -11.32 1.42
C TYR A 40 -20.28 -12.67 1.05
N GLY A 41 -21.12 -13.71 0.93
CA GLY A 41 -20.70 -15.04 0.49
C GLY A 41 -19.82 -15.81 1.48
N LEU A 42 -19.68 -15.35 2.73
CA LEU A 42 -18.95 -16.06 3.77
C LEU A 42 -19.82 -17.09 4.49
N GLU A 43 -19.20 -18.18 4.94
CA GLU A 43 -19.82 -19.14 5.86
C GLU A 43 -19.90 -18.56 7.28
N ASP A 44 -20.77 -19.13 8.13
CA ASP A 44 -21.06 -18.54 9.45
C ASP A 44 -19.84 -18.51 10.39
N GLY A 45 -18.94 -19.49 10.29
CA GLY A 45 -17.68 -19.49 11.05
C GLY A 45 -16.74 -18.34 10.67
N ASP A 46 -16.66 -18.03 9.38
CA ASP A 46 -15.83 -16.96 8.83
C ASP A 46 -16.39 -15.57 9.18
N LYS A 47 -17.72 -15.42 9.13
CA LYS A 47 -18.40 -14.21 9.60
C LYS A 47 -18.09 -13.95 11.07
N ALA A 48 -18.19 -14.98 11.92
CA ALA A 48 -17.92 -14.85 13.35
C ALA A 48 -16.47 -14.41 13.63
N GLU A 49 -15.47 -14.90 12.88
CA GLU A 49 -14.08 -14.43 12.99
C GLU A 49 -13.98 -12.92 12.72
N LEU A 50 -14.61 -12.45 11.64
CA LEU A 50 -14.55 -11.05 11.24
C LEU A 50 -15.36 -10.12 12.16
N GLU A 51 -16.53 -10.56 12.64
CA GLU A 51 -17.33 -9.82 13.62
C GLU A 51 -16.56 -9.65 14.94
N MET A 52 -15.90 -10.72 15.42
CA MET A 52 -15.04 -10.66 16.60
C MET A 52 -13.90 -9.64 16.40
N GLN A 53 -13.30 -9.57 15.21
CA GLN A 53 -12.27 -8.58 14.90
C GLN A 53 -12.82 -7.14 14.83
N ALA A 54 -14.07 -6.97 14.38
CA ALA A 54 -14.74 -5.68 14.25
C ALA A 54 -15.30 -5.12 15.56
N ALA A 55 -15.54 -5.97 16.57
CA ALA A 55 -16.12 -5.58 17.86
C ALA A 55 -15.21 -4.71 18.75
N TRP A 56 -13.92 -4.57 18.40
CA TRP A 56 -12.94 -3.88 19.23
C TRP A 56 -13.05 -2.36 19.11
N ILE A 57 -13.09 -1.66 20.24
CA ILE A 57 -13.06 -0.20 20.30
C ILE A 57 -11.61 0.27 20.20
N ASN A 58 -11.34 1.27 19.36
CA ASN A 58 -10.00 1.82 19.17
C ASN A 58 -9.82 3.18 19.83
N VAL A 59 -9.44 3.17 21.09
CA VAL A 59 -9.23 4.40 21.89
C VAL A 59 -7.78 4.60 22.31
N HIS A 60 -6.86 3.76 21.83
CA HIS A 60 -5.48 3.69 22.29
C HIS A 60 -4.58 4.78 21.70
N GLY A 61 -5.03 5.50 20.67
CA GLY A 61 -4.26 6.59 20.09
C GLY A 61 -4.72 6.94 18.69
N PHE A 62 -4.41 8.16 18.28
CA PHE A 62 -4.70 8.69 16.96
C PHE A 62 -3.48 9.41 16.41
N GLY A 63 -3.34 9.39 15.09
CA GLY A 63 -2.47 10.33 14.41
C GLY A 63 -2.93 10.64 13.00
N VAL A 64 -2.55 11.82 12.54
CA VAL A 64 -2.71 12.29 11.17
C VAL A 64 -1.37 12.80 10.66
N GLY A 65 -1.07 12.50 9.41
CA GLY A 65 0.01 13.10 8.63
C GLY A 65 -0.58 13.78 7.40
N TRP A 66 -0.11 14.96 7.07
CA TRP A 66 -0.50 15.67 5.84
C TRP A 66 0.73 16.32 5.22
N TYR A 67 0.72 16.44 3.90
CA TYR A 67 1.85 17.02 3.19
C TYR A 67 1.59 18.49 2.86
N THR A 68 2.61 19.32 3.04
CA THR A 68 2.56 20.76 2.74
C THR A 68 3.90 21.25 2.19
N ASP A 69 3.87 22.26 1.34
CA ASP A 69 5.05 22.97 0.82
C ASP A 69 5.51 24.12 1.73
N THR A 70 4.78 24.43 2.81
CA THR A 70 5.08 25.54 3.72
C THR A 70 6.56 25.62 4.11
N LEU A 71 7.19 24.51 4.53
CA LEU A 71 8.62 24.55 4.91
C LEU A 71 9.55 24.92 3.75
N THR A 72 9.24 24.51 2.52
CA THR A 72 10.03 24.87 1.33
C THR A 72 9.94 26.36 1.02
N GLU A 73 8.85 27.04 1.39
CA GLU A 73 8.71 28.49 1.22
C GLU A 73 9.64 29.30 2.14
N PHE A 74 9.93 28.76 3.33
CA PHE A 74 10.77 29.42 4.34
C PHE A 74 12.22 28.91 4.38
N ASP A 75 12.49 27.72 3.87
CA ASP A 75 13.83 27.12 3.80
C ASP A 75 14.13 26.61 2.37
N PRO A 76 14.94 27.35 1.58
CA PRO A 76 15.32 26.95 0.23
C PRO A 76 16.09 25.62 0.14
N SER A 77 16.65 25.12 1.25
CA SER A 77 17.32 23.81 1.30
C SER A 77 16.33 22.65 1.27
N VAL A 78 15.09 22.87 1.73
CA VAL A 78 14.02 21.89 1.74
C VAL A 78 13.36 21.83 0.35
N LYS A 79 13.29 20.64 -0.24
CA LYS A 79 12.72 20.44 -1.58
C LYS A 79 11.43 19.64 -1.52
N GLY A 80 10.41 20.15 -2.20
CA GLY A 80 9.10 19.49 -2.34
C GLY A 80 8.30 19.47 -1.04
N MET A 81 7.08 18.95 -1.12
CA MET A 81 6.17 18.88 0.03
C MET A 81 6.78 18.02 1.14
N GLN A 82 6.68 18.51 2.37
CA GLN A 82 7.12 17.82 3.58
C GLN A 82 5.92 17.31 4.38
N PRO A 83 6.05 16.15 5.06
CA PRO A 83 5.04 15.68 5.97
C PRO A 83 5.02 16.51 7.26
N ALA A 84 3.87 17.05 7.61
CA ALA A 84 3.53 17.49 8.95
C ALA A 84 2.73 16.39 9.65
N GLN A 85 2.81 16.31 10.98
CA GLN A 85 2.16 15.26 11.77
C GLN A 85 1.54 15.81 13.05
N PHE A 86 0.40 15.25 13.43
CA PHE A 86 -0.24 15.41 14.74
C PHE A 86 -0.54 14.02 15.28
N ARG A 87 -0.11 13.73 16.51
CA ARG A 87 -0.35 12.45 17.18
C ARG A 87 -0.79 12.72 18.61
N THR A 88 -1.74 11.92 19.10
CA THR A 88 -2.30 12.07 20.43
C THR A 88 -2.75 10.74 21.00
N ILE A 89 -2.74 10.62 22.33
CA ILE A 89 -3.41 9.54 23.06
C ILE A 89 -4.76 9.98 23.64
N ALA A 90 -5.12 11.25 23.47
CA ALA A 90 -6.43 11.77 23.88
C ALA A 90 -7.54 11.26 22.95
N PRO A 91 -8.80 11.17 23.45
CA PRO A 91 -9.94 10.82 22.62
C PRO A 91 -10.14 11.82 21.46
N ILE A 92 -9.82 11.37 20.24
CA ILE A 92 -9.82 12.25 19.05
C ILE A 92 -11.21 12.78 18.68
N SER A 93 -12.26 12.03 19.00
CA SER A 93 -13.65 12.38 18.66
C SER A 93 -14.16 13.64 19.35
N THR A 94 -13.51 14.08 20.42
CA THR A 94 -13.89 15.27 21.20
C THR A 94 -12.78 16.32 21.28
N ASP A 95 -11.69 16.14 20.52
CA ASP A 95 -10.56 17.06 20.56
C ASP A 95 -10.86 18.34 19.75
N LEU A 96 -11.04 19.45 20.47
CA LEU A 96 -11.34 20.76 19.88
C LEU A 96 -10.16 21.32 19.09
N ALA A 97 -8.93 21.09 19.54
CA ALA A 97 -7.74 21.57 18.84
C ALA A 97 -7.56 20.82 17.51
N PHE A 98 -7.79 19.50 17.51
CA PHE A 98 -7.81 18.70 16.30
C PHE A 98 -8.91 19.13 15.33
N SER A 99 -10.11 19.43 15.84
CA SER A 99 -11.23 19.91 15.01
C SER A 99 -10.87 21.24 14.32
N GLN A 100 -10.25 22.18 15.05
CA GLN A 100 -9.77 23.44 14.49
C GLN A 100 -8.66 23.25 13.46
N LEU A 101 -7.70 22.36 13.74
CA LEU A 101 -6.63 21.99 12.80
C LEU A 101 -7.23 21.47 11.49
N CYS A 102 -8.18 20.53 11.58
CA CYS A 102 -8.83 19.94 10.42
C CYS A 102 -9.61 20.95 9.58
N ALA A 103 -10.32 21.88 10.22
CA ALA A 103 -11.13 22.89 9.55
C ALA A 103 -10.32 23.92 8.74
N HIS A 104 -9.02 24.07 9.03
CA HIS A 104 -8.15 25.08 8.42
C HIS A 104 -6.95 24.50 7.67
N THR A 105 -6.87 23.17 7.54
CA THR A 105 -5.77 22.49 6.86
C THR A 105 -6.30 21.66 5.71
N ALA A 106 -5.76 21.87 4.51
CA ALA A 106 -6.05 21.06 3.34
C ALA A 106 -4.76 20.48 2.77
N SER A 107 -4.82 19.29 2.19
CA SER A 107 -3.64 18.67 1.59
C SER A 107 -4.01 17.77 0.41
N LYS A 108 -3.07 17.64 -0.51
CA LYS A 108 -3.12 16.67 -1.62
C LYS A 108 -2.80 15.24 -1.18
N CYS A 109 -2.17 15.09 -0.01
CA CYS A 109 -1.84 13.79 0.57
C CYS A 109 -2.07 13.83 2.08
N THR A 110 -3.09 13.10 2.55
CA THR A 110 -3.46 13.01 3.97
C THR A 110 -3.56 11.56 4.39
N LEU A 111 -2.98 11.20 5.52
CA LEU A 111 -3.03 9.88 6.12
C LEU A 111 -3.51 10.02 7.55
N ALA A 112 -4.41 9.16 8.01
CA ALA A 112 -4.83 9.14 9.40
C ALA A 112 -5.00 7.70 9.89
N HIS A 113 -4.77 7.50 11.19
CA HIS A 113 -4.76 6.17 11.79
C HIS A 113 -5.26 6.22 13.22
N ILE A 114 -6.13 5.28 13.57
CA ILE A 114 -6.50 4.99 14.94
C ILE A 114 -5.86 3.68 15.36
N ARG A 115 -5.09 3.77 16.43
CA ARG A 115 -4.37 2.65 17.00
C ARG A 115 -5.29 1.80 17.89
N ASP A 116 -5.14 0.49 17.74
CA ASP A 116 -5.61 -0.51 18.68
C ASP A 116 -4.38 -1.19 19.30
N ALA A 117 -4.07 -0.90 20.56
CA ALA A 117 -2.82 -1.32 21.17
C ALA A 117 -3.05 -2.35 22.27
N SER A 118 -2.68 -3.60 22.03
CA SER A 118 -2.48 -4.59 23.11
C SER A 118 -1.05 -4.51 23.67
N PHE A 119 -0.08 -4.15 22.83
CA PHE A 119 1.34 -3.93 23.11
C PHE A 119 1.96 -3.25 21.86
N PRO A 120 3.00 -2.39 21.95
CA PRO A 120 3.64 -1.77 23.12
C PRO A 120 2.75 -0.70 23.80
N PRO A 121 3.18 -0.05 24.91
CA PRO A 121 2.36 0.91 25.65
C PRO A 121 1.70 2.02 24.81
N VAL A 122 0.61 2.55 25.37
CA VAL A 122 -0.12 3.70 24.84
C VAL A 122 0.67 4.97 25.15
N VAL A 123 1.48 5.39 24.18
CA VAL A 123 2.24 6.64 24.20
C VAL A 123 2.25 7.24 22.80
N GLU A 124 2.28 8.57 22.69
CA GLU A 124 2.15 9.29 21.42
C GLU A 124 3.18 8.85 20.36
N VAL A 125 4.40 8.55 20.79
CA VAL A 125 5.48 8.14 19.88
C VAL A 125 5.18 6.83 19.16
N ASN A 126 4.30 5.99 19.72
CA ASN A 126 3.90 4.70 19.17
C ASN A 126 2.68 4.79 18.23
N ASN A 127 2.14 5.99 18.00
CA ASN A 127 1.00 6.16 17.10
C ASN A 127 1.48 6.39 15.66
N HIS A 128 0.78 5.78 14.71
CA HIS A 128 0.92 6.04 13.28
C HIS A 128 0.35 7.43 12.91
N PRO A 129 0.68 7.98 11.72
CA PRO A 129 1.71 7.50 10.79
C PRO A 129 3.12 7.73 11.32
N PHE A 130 4.06 6.90 10.90
CA PHE A 130 5.50 7.10 11.15
C PHE A 130 6.14 7.80 9.96
N ILE A 131 7.04 8.73 10.22
CA ILE A 131 7.71 9.53 9.20
C ILE A 131 9.18 9.12 9.06
N PHE A 132 9.57 8.75 7.85
CA PHE A 132 10.94 8.36 7.48
C PHE A 132 11.41 9.24 6.32
N GLY A 133 12.09 10.33 6.63
CA GLY A 133 12.40 11.38 5.65
C GLY A 133 11.12 11.96 5.06
N LYS A 134 10.96 11.89 3.72
CA LYS A 134 9.73 12.31 3.04
C LYS A 134 8.59 11.28 3.09
N TYR A 135 8.83 10.06 3.58
CA TYR A 135 7.84 8.99 3.53
C TYR A 135 7.00 8.93 4.79
N ALA A 136 5.70 8.73 4.62
CA ALA A 136 4.79 8.33 5.68
C ALA A 136 4.50 6.83 5.58
N PHE A 137 4.43 6.16 6.72
CA PHE A 137 4.26 4.71 6.85
C PHE A 137 3.14 4.38 7.86
N MET A 138 2.13 3.64 7.41
CA MET A 138 1.05 3.12 8.26
C MET A 138 0.92 1.62 8.10
N HIS A 139 0.66 0.91 9.20
CA HIS A 139 0.30 -0.51 9.11
C HIS A 139 -0.93 -0.85 9.95
N ASN A 140 -1.52 -2.01 9.68
CA ASN A 140 -2.46 -2.69 10.56
C ASN A 140 -2.13 -4.19 10.52
N ALA A 141 -1.64 -4.72 11.64
CA ALA A 141 -1.29 -6.12 11.78
C ALA A 141 -2.04 -6.75 12.97
N VAL A 142 -2.30 -8.04 12.90
CA VAL A 142 -3.05 -8.78 13.94
C VAL A 142 -2.11 -9.40 14.99
N ARG A 143 -0.77 -9.35 14.79
CA ARG A 143 0.27 -9.87 15.70
C ARG A 143 1.62 -9.14 15.48
N PRO A 144 2.57 -9.16 16.44
CA PRO A 144 3.87 -8.54 16.29
C PRO A 144 4.60 -9.14 15.09
N PHE A 145 4.75 -8.35 14.03
CA PHE A 145 5.37 -8.82 12.79
C PHE A 145 6.90 -8.88 12.92
N VAL A 146 7.49 -8.02 13.78
CA VAL A 146 8.93 -7.88 13.98
C VAL A 146 9.25 -7.56 15.44
N SER A 147 9.61 -8.55 16.25
CA SER A 147 10.21 -8.34 17.58
C SER A 147 11.68 -8.76 17.65
N SER A 148 12.32 -9.04 16.51
CA SER A 148 13.62 -9.72 16.46
C SER A 148 14.44 -9.38 15.21
N VAL A 149 14.69 -8.10 14.92
CA VAL A 149 15.75 -7.69 13.96
C VAL A 149 16.95 -7.19 14.75
N PRO A 150 18.02 -7.99 14.91
CA PRO A 150 19.28 -7.54 15.49
C PRO A 150 20.11 -6.82 14.42
N ASN A 151 20.74 -5.70 14.78
CA ASN A 151 21.83 -5.04 14.04
C ASN A 151 21.54 -4.67 12.57
N SER A 152 20.82 -3.58 12.36
CA SER A 152 21.01 -2.79 11.13
C SER A 152 21.25 -1.33 11.53
N ASN A 153 22.20 -0.65 10.87
CA ASN A 153 22.56 0.74 11.16
C ASN A 153 21.43 1.77 10.88
N TYR A 154 20.18 1.32 10.76
CA TYR A 154 18.97 2.13 10.57
C TYR A 154 18.20 2.35 11.89
N VAL A 155 18.76 1.97 13.04
CA VAL A 155 18.22 2.23 14.41
C VAL A 155 17.89 3.71 14.64
N PHE A 156 18.45 4.64 13.86
CA PHE A 156 18.37 6.09 14.09
C PHE A 156 16.97 6.73 14.02
N ASN A 157 15.95 6.02 13.54
CA ASN A 157 14.57 6.55 13.48
C ASN A 157 13.53 5.73 14.28
N ILE A 158 13.94 4.70 15.00
CA ILE A 158 13.06 4.02 15.96
C ILE A 158 12.98 4.92 17.20
N ARG A 159 11.80 5.48 17.46
CA ARG A 159 11.53 6.38 18.60
C ARG A 159 10.64 5.73 19.65
N GLY A 160 9.84 4.78 19.23
CA GLY A 160 8.95 3.98 20.03
C GLY A 160 9.40 2.53 20.11
N ASN A 161 8.44 1.65 20.41
CA ASN A 161 8.66 0.21 20.58
C ASN A 161 7.68 -0.62 19.74
N THR A 162 7.07 -0.01 18.72
CA THR A 162 6.08 -0.71 17.89
C THR A 162 6.80 -1.64 16.92
N ASP A 163 6.17 -2.79 16.65
CA ASP A 163 6.55 -3.64 15.53
C ASP A 163 6.44 -2.88 14.19
N THR A 164 5.60 -1.85 14.10
CA THR A 164 5.53 -0.97 12.94
C THR A 164 6.84 -0.26 12.66
N GLU A 165 7.45 0.39 13.65
CA GLU A 165 8.70 1.13 13.40
C GLU A 165 9.83 0.19 12.99
N HIS A 166 9.87 -1.01 13.56
CA HIS A 166 10.84 -2.04 13.17
C HIS A 166 10.59 -2.54 11.74
N LEU A 167 9.32 -2.80 11.38
CA LEU A 167 8.92 -3.13 10.02
C LEU A 167 9.32 -2.03 9.02
N ALA A 168 9.00 -0.77 9.35
CA ALA A 168 9.31 0.36 8.51
C ALA A 168 10.83 0.54 8.34
N THR A 169 11.60 0.34 9.42
CA THR A 169 13.07 0.42 9.40
C THR A 169 13.65 -0.61 8.43
N LEU A 170 13.19 -1.86 8.49
CA LEU A 170 13.60 -2.91 7.54
C LEU A 170 13.18 -2.56 6.10
N TYR A 171 11.95 -2.05 5.92
CA TYR A 171 11.46 -1.61 4.62
C TYR A 171 12.32 -0.52 3.99
N PHE A 172 12.62 0.54 4.73
CA PHE A 172 13.42 1.65 4.22
C PHE A 172 14.89 1.26 4.01
N ALA A 173 15.42 0.32 4.81
CA ALA A 173 16.73 -0.28 4.56
C ALA A 173 16.79 -0.97 3.18
N HIS A 174 15.79 -1.80 2.84
CA HIS A 174 15.72 -2.41 1.51
C HIS A 174 15.53 -1.36 0.42
N LEU A 175 14.67 -0.37 0.64
CA LEU A 175 14.42 0.68 -0.33
C LEU A 175 15.71 1.45 -0.67
N ASP A 176 16.53 1.78 0.34
CA ASP A 176 17.81 2.46 0.15
C ASP A 176 18.82 1.60 -0.60
N VAL A 177 18.91 0.30 -0.29
CA VAL A 177 19.80 -0.64 -1.00
C VAL A 177 19.39 -0.79 -2.47
N ILE A 178 18.09 -0.96 -2.75
CA ILE A 178 17.56 -1.07 -4.11
C ILE A 178 17.89 0.19 -4.90
N ARG A 179 17.63 1.35 -4.30
CA ARG A 179 17.93 2.67 -4.85
C ARG A 179 19.41 2.86 -5.15
N ALA A 180 20.29 2.55 -4.20
CA ALA A 180 21.73 2.63 -4.39
C ALA A 180 22.20 1.70 -5.53
N GLY A 181 21.62 0.51 -5.63
CA GLY A 181 21.85 -0.43 -6.72
C GLY A 181 21.47 0.16 -8.09
N ILE A 182 20.27 0.74 -8.19
CA ILE A 182 19.77 1.41 -9.41
C ILE A 182 20.68 2.58 -9.80
N LEU A 183 21.04 3.47 -8.87
CA LEU A 183 21.97 4.58 -9.15
C LEU A 183 23.31 4.09 -9.66
N SER A 184 23.84 3.05 -9.03
CA SER A 184 25.13 2.48 -9.41
C SER A 184 25.08 1.88 -10.82
N ALA A 185 23.97 1.22 -11.17
CA ALA A 185 23.74 0.69 -12.52
C ALA A 185 23.63 1.82 -13.57
N ILE A 186 22.87 2.88 -13.27
CA ILE A 186 22.74 4.06 -14.14
C ILE A 186 24.10 4.73 -14.37
N ARG A 187 24.90 4.92 -13.31
CA ARG A 187 26.25 5.51 -13.41
C ARG A 187 27.15 4.67 -14.30
N ARG A 188 27.22 3.34 -14.09
CA ARG A 188 28.02 2.44 -14.92
C ARG A 188 27.60 2.48 -16.40
N ALA A 189 26.31 2.53 -16.70
CA ALA A 189 25.84 2.60 -18.09
C ALA A 189 26.19 3.94 -18.75
N ARG A 190 26.14 5.05 -18.00
CA ARG A 190 26.63 6.35 -18.48
C ARG A 190 28.14 6.30 -18.76
N ASP A 191 28.93 5.75 -17.85
CA ASP A 191 30.38 5.64 -18.00
C ASP A 191 30.75 4.80 -19.24
N ILE A 192 30.03 3.70 -19.50
CA ILE A 192 30.19 2.87 -20.71
C ILE A 192 29.83 3.66 -21.98
N SER A 193 28.77 4.46 -21.95
CA SER A 193 28.38 5.32 -23.09
C SER A 193 29.36 6.46 -23.37
N THR A 194 30.23 6.81 -22.41
CA THR A 194 31.24 7.87 -22.53
C THR A 194 32.65 7.36 -22.83
N PHE A 195 32.85 6.04 -22.97
CA PHE A 195 34.15 5.48 -23.38
C PHE A 195 34.41 5.80 -24.87
N ASN A 196 35.03 6.94 -25.13
CA ASN A 196 35.73 7.19 -26.39
C ASN A 196 36.85 6.14 -26.53
N PHE A 197 36.78 5.35 -27.60
CA PHE A 197 37.89 4.46 -27.98
C PHE A 197 39.17 5.29 -28.18
N PRO A 198 40.35 4.84 -27.69
CA PRO A 198 41.58 5.56 -27.90
C PRO A 198 41.88 5.67 -29.39
N HIS A 199 42.25 6.87 -29.84
CA HIS A 199 42.72 7.16 -31.18
C HIS A 199 43.81 6.18 -31.63
N GLY A 200 43.54 5.47 -32.74
CA GLY A 200 44.53 4.60 -33.36
C GLY A 200 44.01 3.72 -34.49
N PHE A 201 43.35 4.28 -35.51
CA PHE A 201 43.17 3.59 -36.79
C PHE A 201 43.42 4.55 -37.96
N GLN A 202 44.37 4.17 -38.81
CA GLN A 202 44.78 4.90 -40.02
C GLN A 202 43.76 4.73 -41.14
N THR A 203 43.69 5.77 -41.97
CA THR A 203 42.86 6.00 -43.15
C THR A 203 42.90 4.85 -44.19
N GLY A 204 41.73 4.40 -44.70
CA GLY A 204 41.67 3.72 -45.99
C GLY A 204 40.57 2.69 -46.28
N GLN A 205 39.76 2.25 -45.31
CA GLN A 205 38.65 1.31 -45.59
C GLN A 205 37.33 1.88 -45.06
N GLN A 206 36.29 1.88 -45.90
CA GLN A 206 34.94 2.20 -45.48
C GLN A 206 34.50 1.19 -44.41
N PRO A 207 34.10 1.65 -43.21
CA PRO A 207 33.49 0.74 -42.25
C PRO A 207 32.15 0.24 -42.80
N PRO A 208 31.73 -1.00 -42.50
CA PRO A 208 30.40 -1.46 -42.83
C PRO A 208 29.35 -0.54 -42.18
N PRO A 209 28.15 -0.39 -42.76
CA PRO A 209 27.12 0.44 -42.17
C PRO A 209 26.78 -0.11 -40.79
N LEU A 210 27.16 0.65 -39.76
CA LEU A 210 26.67 0.44 -38.40
C LEU A 210 25.19 0.80 -38.41
N HIS A 211 24.33 -0.22 -38.49
CA HIS A 211 22.92 -0.08 -38.20
C HIS A 211 22.76 0.44 -36.77
N GLY A 212 22.25 1.66 -36.67
CA GLY A 212 21.33 2.16 -35.63
C GLY A 212 21.67 1.84 -34.18
N GLY A 213 22.15 2.86 -33.46
CA GLY A 213 22.40 2.80 -32.03
C GLY A 213 21.21 2.29 -31.20
N SER A 214 21.48 1.33 -30.34
CA SER A 214 20.76 1.14 -29.09
C SER A 214 21.60 1.75 -27.97
N GLY A 215 21.44 3.06 -27.74
CA GLY A 215 21.78 3.60 -26.43
C GLY A 215 21.03 2.75 -25.40
N ILE A 216 21.76 2.06 -24.51
CA ILE A 216 21.14 1.32 -23.40
C ILE A 216 20.47 2.37 -22.53
N THR A 217 19.20 2.64 -22.84
CA THR A 217 18.34 3.43 -21.99
C THR A 217 18.00 2.48 -20.86
N ILE A 218 18.66 2.64 -19.71
CA ILE A 218 18.23 2.01 -18.47
C ILE A 218 16.90 2.71 -18.12
N PRO A 219 15.72 2.08 -18.28
CA PRO A 219 14.42 2.73 -18.11
C PRO A 219 14.07 2.96 -16.64
N PHE A 220 15.06 3.09 -15.75
CA PHE A 220 14.84 3.04 -14.32
C PHE A 220 14.78 4.46 -13.77
N ASN A 221 13.58 4.83 -13.32
CA ASN A 221 13.42 5.97 -12.42
C ASN A 221 13.83 5.55 -11.01
N PHE A 222 14.75 6.29 -10.39
CA PHE A 222 15.18 6.07 -9.00
C PHE A 222 14.05 6.20 -7.97
N ASP A 223 13.04 6.99 -8.31
CA ASP A 223 11.78 7.13 -7.57
C ASP A 223 10.65 6.35 -8.27
N SER A 224 10.94 5.16 -8.79
CA SER A 224 9.91 4.30 -9.36
C SER A 224 9.08 3.63 -8.26
N THR A 225 7.80 3.44 -8.58
CA THR A 225 6.86 2.60 -7.86
C THR A 225 7.35 1.15 -7.70
N ASP A 226 8.16 0.66 -8.64
CA ASP A 226 8.74 -0.68 -8.58
C ASP A 226 9.75 -0.81 -7.44
N SER A 227 10.48 0.26 -7.11
CA SER A 227 11.39 0.26 -5.97
C SER A 227 10.62 0.10 -4.65
N LEU A 228 9.43 0.70 -4.55
CA LEU A 228 8.55 0.52 -3.38
C LEU A 228 8.05 -0.93 -3.26
N LEU A 229 7.67 -1.54 -4.39
CA LEU A 229 7.20 -2.93 -4.43
C LEU A 229 8.31 -3.91 -4.09
N LEU A 230 9.50 -3.76 -4.68
CA LEU A 230 10.66 -4.61 -4.41
C LEU A 230 11.10 -4.51 -2.95
N ALA A 231 11.07 -3.31 -2.36
CA ALA A 231 11.33 -3.13 -0.94
C ALA A 231 10.33 -3.94 -0.10
N LEU A 232 9.03 -3.89 -0.43
CA LEU A 232 8.00 -4.66 0.29
C LEU A 232 8.25 -6.17 0.18
N ILE A 233 8.57 -6.65 -1.02
CA ILE A 233 8.85 -8.07 -1.27
C ILE A 233 10.03 -8.55 -0.44
N ASN A 234 11.13 -7.79 -0.44
CA ASN A 234 12.31 -8.12 0.35
C ASN A 234 12.02 -8.08 1.84
N THR A 235 11.26 -7.08 2.32
CA THR A 235 10.87 -6.97 3.73
C THR A 235 10.06 -8.19 4.19
N ILE A 236 9.05 -8.60 3.44
CA ILE A 236 8.23 -9.78 3.79
C ILE A 236 9.10 -11.04 3.79
N THR A 237 9.99 -11.17 2.80
CA THR A 237 10.91 -12.31 2.67
C THR A 237 11.84 -12.43 3.88
N ASP A 238 12.47 -11.33 4.28
CA ASP A 238 13.38 -11.31 5.42
C ASP A 238 12.65 -11.58 6.74
N ILE A 239 11.43 -11.09 6.88
CA ILE A 239 10.61 -11.35 8.07
C ILE A 239 10.23 -12.84 8.14
N HIS A 240 9.86 -13.45 7.02
CA HIS A 240 9.65 -14.90 6.97
C HIS A 240 10.92 -15.67 7.31
N ALA A 241 12.09 -15.24 6.83
CA ALA A 241 13.37 -15.88 7.16
C ALA A 241 13.67 -15.80 8.66
N ILE A 242 13.48 -14.63 9.28
CA ILE A 242 13.65 -14.41 10.72
C ILE A 242 12.65 -15.27 11.50
N GLN A 243 11.36 -15.21 11.17
CA GLN A 243 10.34 -15.96 11.90
C GLN A 243 10.57 -17.47 11.82
N ARG A 244 11.07 -17.97 10.68
CA ARG A 244 11.48 -19.36 10.51
C ARG A 244 12.71 -19.70 11.36
N GLN A 245 13.73 -18.86 11.36
CA GLN A 245 14.94 -19.07 12.16
C GLN A 245 14.61 -19.16 13.66
N TYR A 246 13.72 -18.30 14.14
CA TYR A 246 13.33 -18.25 15.56
C TYR A 246 12.12 -19.12 15.89
N GLN A 247 11.53 -19.82 14.92
CA GLN A 247 10.38 -20.71 15.12
C GLN A 247 9.18 -19.98 15.77
N VAL A 248 8.88 -18.78 15.27
CA VAL A 248 7.80 -17.91 15.77
C VAL A 248 6.74 -17.63 14.70
N GLY A 249 5.58 -17.11 15.12
CA GLY A 249 4.50 -16.72 14.21
C GLY A 249 3.97 -17.93 13.42
N PRO A 250 3.94 -17.88 12.07
CA PRO A 250 3.47 -19.00 11.27
C PRO A 250 4.39 -20.24 11.33
N PHE A 251 5.58 -20.14 11.92
CA PHE A 251 6.57 -21.22 12.01
C PHE A 251 6.73 -21.79 13.44
N THR A 252 5.80 -21.53 14.35
CA THR A 252 5.85 -22.08 15.72
C THR A 252 5.54 -23.59 15.77
N PRO A 253 6.39 -24.45 16.39
CA PRO A 253 6.15 -25.89 16.53
C PRO A 253 5.11 -26.22 17.62
N GLY A 254 4.31 -27.27 17.42
CA GLY A 254 3.46 -27.87 18.45
C GLY A 254 2.08 -28.34 17.96
N PRO A 255 1.36 -29.19 18.73
CA PRO A 255 0.00 -29.56 18.41
C PRO A 255 -0.93 -28.36 18.61
N PHE A 256 -1.47 -27.84 17.51
CA PHE A 256 -2.51 -26.82 17.57
C PHE A 256 -3.84 -27.45 18.00
N PRO A 257 -4.73 -26.72 18.69
CA PRO A 257 -6.07 -27.19 18.96
C PRO A 257 -6.76 -27.61 17.65
N PRO A 258 -7.48 -28.74 17.62
CA PRO A 258 -8.23 -29.16 16.43
C PRO A 258 -9.15 -28.02 15.95
N GLY A 259 -9.10 -27.70 14.67
CA GLY A 259 -9.95 -26.66 14.06
C GLY A 259 -9.41 -25.23 14.12
N LYS A 260 -8.20 -24.98 14.65
CA LYS A 260 -7.52 -23.69 14.51
C LYS A 260 -6.35 -23.81 13.54
N ASN A 261 -6.60 -23.48 12.26
CA ASN A 261 -5.52 -23.33 11.30
C ASN A 261 -4.67 -22.10 11.67
N PHE A 262 -3.37 -22.30 11.57
CA PHE A 262 -2.27 -21.40 11.93
C PHE A 262 -2.58 -19.90 11.93
N ALA A 263 -2.06 -19.19 12.94
CA ALA A 263 -2.05 -17.74 12.98
C ALA A 263 -1.00 -17.18 12.00
N GLY A 264 -1.34 -17.13 10.70
CA GLY A 264 -0.54 -16.44 9.70
C GLY A 264 -0.37 -14.96 10.02
N ASN A 265 0.69 -14.38 9.46
CA ASN A 265 0.82 -12.93 9.43
C ASN A 265 -0.32 -12.35 8.58
N LYS A 266 -0.88 -11.24 9.07
CA LYS A 266 -1.91 -10.45 8.39
C LYS A 266 -1.42 -9.00 8.44
N LEU A 267 -1.34 -8.35 7.28
CA LEU A 267 -0.77 -7.02 7.12
C LEU A 267 -1.62 -6.21 6.15
N ASN A 268 -2.13 -5.08 6.61
CA ASN A 268 -2.43 -3.96 5.72
C ASN A 268 -1.33 -2.93 5.87
N LEU A 269 -0.84 -2.39 4.77
CA LEU A 269 0.25 -1.43 4.75
C LEU A 269 -0.07 -0.28 3.81
N CYS A 270 0.33 0.93 4.18
CA CYS A 270 0.33 2.11 3.31
C CYS A 270 1.65 2.85 3.43
N ILE A 271 2.25 3.17 2.29
CA ILE A 271 3.48 3.97 2.17
C ILE A 271 3.24 5.04 1.12
N THR A 272 3.60 6.29 1.38
CA THR A 272 3.57 7.37 0.39
C THR A 272 4.62 8.43 0.70
N ASP A 273 5.03 9.21 -0.28
CA ASP A 273 5.98 10.31 -0.17
C ASP A 273 5.37 11.70 -0.38
N GLY A 274 4.06 11.82 -0.19
CA GLY A 274 3.34 13.07 -0.36
C GLY A 274 2.58 13.20 -1.67
N GLY A 275 2.31 12.07 -2.33
CA GLY A 275 1.46 11.99 -3.51
C GLY A 275 2.21 11.81 -4.84
N ASN A 276 3.55 11.72 -4.83
CA ASN A 276 4.28 11.29 -6.04
C ASN A 276 4.21 9.76 -6.21
N GLN A 277 4.08 9.03 -5.13
CA GLN A 277 3.86 7.60 -5.17
C GLN A 277 3.15 7.13 -3.91
N MET A 278 2.34 6.10 -4.08
CA MET A 278 1.67 5.43 -2.97
C MET A 278 1.66 3.93 -3.23
N LEU A 279 2.03 3.14 -2.23
CA LEU A 279 1.87 1.70 -2.23
C LEU A 279 0.95 1.32 -1.08
N VAL A 280 -0.10 0.57 -1.39
CA VAL A 280 -1.03 0.01 -0.43
C VAL A 280 -1.16 -1.48 -0.63
N CYS A 281 -1.11 -2.28 0.43
CA CYS A 281 -1.40 -3.71 0.33
C CYS A 281 -2.36 -4.20 1.40
N ARG A 282 -3.11 -5.24 1.05
CA ARG A 282 -3.90 -6.10 1.93
C ARG A 282 -3.37 -7.52 1.77
N TRP A 283 -2.67 -8.03 2.77
CA TRP A 283 -1.88 -9.26 2.63
C TRP A 283 -2.00 -10.19 3.84
N ARG A 284 -1.90 -11.49 3.57
CA ARG A 284 -1.68 -12.55 4.55
C ARG A 284 -0.84 -13.69 3.95
N ASP A 285 -0.21 -14.47 4.81
CA ASP A 285 0.52 -15.69 4.41
C ASP A 285 -0.17 -17.02 4.77
N ALA A 286 -1.24 -16.98 5.56
CA ALA A 286 -2.03 -18.17 5.83
C ALA A 286 -3.05 -18.45 4.72
N LYS A 287 -3.31 -19.75 4.47
CA LYS A 287 -4.38 -20.19 3.58
C LYS A 287 -5.74 -19.69 4.08
N ASP A 288 -5.98 -19.86 5.38
CA ASP A 288 -7.23 -19.53 6.06
C ASP A 288 -7.12 -18.23 6.86
N GLY A 289 -8.28 -17.69 7.24
CA GLY A 289 -8.42 -16.45 8.00
C GLY A 289 -8.36 -15.20 7.13
N PHE A 290 -8.86 -14.10 7.68
CA PHE A 290 -9.07 -12.88 6.91
C PHE A 290 -8.07 -11.79 7.31
N PRO A 291 -7.32 -11.18 6.36
CA PRO A 291 -6.56 -9.97 6.65
C PRO A 291 -7.54 -8.82 6.95
N PRO A 292 -7.13 -7.80 7.72
CA PRO A 292 -7.98 -6.66 8.04
C PRO A 292 -8.63 -6.08 6.77
N SER A 293 -9.86 -5.59 6.90
CA SER A 293 -10.60 -5.01 5.78
C SER A 293 -9.86 -3.82 5.17
N LEU A 294 -10.02 -3.64 3.86
CA LEU A 294 -9.45 -2.51 3.12
C LEU A 294 -10.31 -2.23 1.89
N TYR A 295 -10.58 -0.95 1.64
CA TYR A 295 -11.46 -0.49 0.57
C TYR A 295 -10.79 0.65 -0.20
N LEU A 296 -11.02 0.71 -1.51
CA LEU A 296 -10.54 1.76 -2.39
C LEU A 296 -11.71 2.56 -2.95
N SER A 297 -11.56 3.87 -3.10
CA SER A 297 -12.46 4.71 -3.88
C SER A 297 -11.70 5.62 -4.84
N LEU A 298 -12.27 5.81 -6.03
CA LEU A 298 -11.79 6.73 -7.07
C LEU A 298 -12.69 7.97 -7.21
N THR A 299 -13.83 8.00 -6.51
CA THR A 299 -14.89 9.01 -6.70
C THR A 299 -15.34 9.67 -5.40
N ALA A 300 -15.15 9.01 -4.25
CA ALA A 300 -15.60 9.53 -2.96
C ALA A 300 -15.01 10.91 -2.64
N GLY A 301 -13.78 11.20 -3.09
CA GLY A 301 -13.14 12.49 -2.87
C GLY A 301 -13.98 13.65 -3.41
N GLN A 302 -14.54 13.53 -4.62
CA GLN A 302 -15.37 14.58 -5.22
C GLN A 302 -16.58 14.93 -4.33
N LYS A 303 -17.23 13.91 -3.76
CA LYS A 303 -18.38 14.08 -2.88
C LYS A 303 -17.97 14.65 -1.52
N LEU A 304 -16.78 14.32 -1.04
CA LEU A 304 -16.25 14.85 0.22
C LEU A 304 -15.79 16.31 0.08
N ASN A 305 -15.29 16.69 -1.09
CA ASN A 305 -14.69 18.00 -1.28
C ASN A 305 -15.76 19.07 -1.50
N ARG A 306 -16.06 19.83 -0.44
CA ARG A 306 -17.09 20.88 -0.46
C ARG A 306 -16.85 22.00 -1.47
N LYS A 307 -15.64 22.11 -2.04
CA LYS A 307 -15.33 23.04 -3.15
C LYS A 307 -16.04 22.64 -4.44
N TYR A 308 -16.22 21.33 -4.65
CA TYR A 308 -16.83 20.76 -5.86
C TYR A 308 -18.23 20.20 -5.60
N SER A 309 -18.51 19.80 -4.35
CA SER A 309 -19.83 19.33 -3.91
C SER A 309 -20.24 20.07 -2.62
N PRO A 310 -20.73 21.33 -2.71
CA PRO A 310 -20.98 22.19 -1.55
C PRO A 310 -22.13 21.68 -0.66
N VAL A 311 -22.99 20.82 -1.21
CA VAL A 311 -24.01 20.07 -0.47
C VAL A 311 -23.60 18.61 -0.54
N LEU A 312 -23.29 18.00 0.61
CA LEU A 312 -23.15 16.55 0.69
C LEU A 312 -24.48 15.93 0.21
N PRO A 313 -24.48 14.97 -0.73
CA PRO A 313 -25.73 14.35 -1.17
C PRO A 313 -26.48 13.78 0.04
N ASP A 314 -27.80 13.96 0.10
CA ASP A 314 -28.61 13.36 1.16
C ASP A 314 -28.43 11.83 1.08
N PRO A 315 -28.07 11.14 2.18
CA PRO A 315 -27.96 9.69 2.20
C PRO A 315 -29.22 8.94 1.74
N GLN A 316 -30.37 9.62 1.65
CA GLN A 316 -31.62 9.04 1.15
C GLN A 316 -31.63 8.72 -0.35
N ASP A 317 -30.77 9.34 -1.17
CA ASP A 317 -30.74 9.11 -2.63
C ASP A 317 -29.84 7.93 -3.05
N SER A 318 -29.04 7.38 -2.14
CA SER A 318 -28.35 6.10 -2.33
C SER A 318 -29.16 4.97 -1.70
N GLU A 319 -29.25 3.81 -2.36
CA GLU A 319 -29.67 2.59 -1.65
C GLU A 319 -28.77 2.43 -0.42
N LYS A 320 -29.34 2.67 0.77
CA LYS A 320 -28.62 2.51 2.04
C LYS A 320 -28.35 1.02 2.24
N VAL A 321 -27.28 0.53 1.64
CA VAL A 321 -26.76 -0.80 1.90
C VAL A 321 -26.03 -0.74 3.24
N VAL A 322 -26.81 -0.85 4.31
CA VAL A 322 -26.29 -1.02 5.68
C VAL A 322 -25.90 -2.49 5.93
N ASP A 323 -26.32 -3.39 5.04
CA ASP A 323 -26.12 -4.82 5.18
C ASP A 323 -24.72 -5.24 4.67
N PRO A 324 -23.81 -5.67 5.56
CA PRO A 324 -22.48 -6.16 5.17
C PRO A 324 -22.52 -7.46 4.36
N THR A 325 -23.70 -8.09 4.23
CA THR A 325 -23.94 -9.29 3.43
C THR A 325 -24.40 -9.00 2.00
N VAL A 326 -24.42 -7.74 1.56
CA VAL A 326 -24.68 -7.35 0.16
C VAL A 326 -23.37 -7.30 -0.63
N LYS A 327 -23.37 -7.82 -1.87
CA LYS A 327 -22.16 -7.79 -2.72
C LYS A 327 -21.81 -6.34 -3.05
N ILE A 328 -20.55 -5.99 -2.90
CA ILE A 328 -19.98 -4.76 -3.47
C ILE A 328 -18.90 -5.13 -4.48
N ASP A 329 -18.46 -4.16 -5.27
CA ASP A 329 -17.38 -4.37 -6.23
C ASP A 329 -16.08 -4.76 -5.52
N SER A 330 -15.32 -5.66 -6.14
CA SER A 330 -13.88 -5.76 -5.90
C SER A 330 -13.18 -4.48 -6.41
N VAL A 331 -11.98 -4.18 -5.91
CA VAL A 331 -11.16 -3.07 -6.46
C VAL A 331 -11.00 -3.20 -7.98
N ARG A 332 -10.88 -4.41 -8.51
CA ARG A 332 -10.78 -4.64 -9.96
C ARG A 332 -12.05 -4.25 -10.70
N GLU A 333 -13.22 -4.69 -10.23
CA GLU A 333 -14.52 -4.34 -10.83
C GLU A 333 -14.76 -2.82 -10.79
N LEU A 334 -14.49 -2.19 -9.63
CA LEU A 334 -14.59 -0.75 -9.44
C LEU A 334 -13.72 0.00 -10.46
N VAL A 335 -12.46 -0.42 -10.58
CA VAL A 335 -11.50 0.23 -11.46
C VAL A 335 -11.90 0.04 -12.94
N GLU A 336 -12.37 -1.14 -13.36
CA GLU A 336 -12.86 -1.36 -14.72
C GLU A 336 -14.09 -0.50 -15.05
N ARG A 337 -14.95 -0.25 -14.05
CA ARG A 337 -16.12 0.62 -14.17
C ARG A 337 -15.71 2.08 -14.46
N TYR A 338 -14.69 2.59 -13.77
CA TYR A 338 -14.30 4.01 -13.87
C TYR A 338 -13.20 4.29 -14.91
N ARG A 339 -12.44 3.29 -15.38
CA ARG A 339 -11.25 3.53 -16.24
C ARG A 339 -11.52 4.25 -17.57
N LYS A 340 -12.77 4.24 -18.07
CA LYS A 340 -13.14 4.88 -19.34
C LYS A 340 -13.81 6.25 -19.12
N LEU A 341 -14.04 6.62 -17.87
CA LEU A 341 -14.66 7.89 -17.51
C LEU A 341 -13.56 8.96 -17.37
N PRO A 342 -13.86 10.22 -17.74
CA PRO A 342 -12.92 11.30 -17.49
C PRO A 342 -12.70 11.50 -15.98
N PRO A 343 -11.61 12.15 -15.57
CA PRO A 343 -11.41 12.55 -14.19
C PRO A 343 -12.61 13.36 -13.66
N THR A 344 -12.87 13.23 -12.37
CA THR A 344 -13.89 14.04 -11.68
C THR A 344 -13.57 15.53 -11.78
N GLU A 345 -14.51 16.41 -11.44
CA GLU A 345 -14.24 17.86 -11.38
C GLU A 345 -13.14 18.24 -10.39
N GLN A 346 -12.93 17.40 -9.35
CA GLN A 346 -11.80 17.50 -8.43
C GLN A 346 -10.48 17.03 -9.05
N GLY A 347 -10.49 16.47 -10.25
CA GLY A 347 -9.36 15.77 -10.83
C GLY A 347 -9.19 14.35 -10.28
N ARG A 348 -8.04 13.76 -10.59
CA ARG A 348 -7.72 12.38 -10.18
C ARG A 348 -7.40 12.32 -8.70
N HIS A 349 -7.97 11.32 -8.04
CA HIS A 349 -7.71 11.06 -6.63
C HIS A 349 -7.99 9.60 -6.29
N VAL A 350 -7.37 9.14 -5.22
CA VAL A 350 -7.56 7.82 -4.65
C VAL A 350 -7.73 7.98 -3.15
N ILE A 351 -8.77 7.34 -2.60
CA ILE A 351 -8.94 7.15 -1.16
C ILE A 351 -8.82 5.66 -0.86
N VAL A 352 -7.98 5.30 0.10
CA VAL A 352 -7.93 3.93 0.62
C VAL A 352 -8.15 3.96 2.12
N GLY A 353 -9.05 3.13 2.61
CA GLY A 353 -9.38 3.09 4.03
C GLY A 353 -9.65 1.68 4.53
N SER A 354 -9.44 1.45 5.82
CA SER A 354 -9.84 0.20 6.48
C SER A 354 -11.34 -0.04 6.40
N GLU A 355 -12.11 1.05 6.31
CA GLU A 355 -13.56 1.10 6.16
C GLU A 355 -13.93 2.31 5.27
N PRO A 356 -15.00 2.23 4.47
CA PRO A 356 -15.52 3.38 3.74
C PRO A 356 -15.87 4.53 4.69
N CYS A 357 -15.49 5.75 4.34
CA CYS A 357 -15.85 6.93 5.14
C CYS A 357 -17.21 7.55 4.76
N THR A 358 -17.73 7.23 3.58
CA THR A 358 -19.04 7.67 3.06
C THR A 358 -20.02 6.51 2.98
N GLU A 359 -21.33 6.82 2.96
CA GLU A 359 -22.41 5.81 2.82
C GLU A 359 -22.66 5.37 1.37
N PHE A 360 -22.03 6.02 0.39
CA PHE A 360 -22.20 5.72 -1.03
C PHE A 360 -21.42 4.46 -1.40
N VAL A 361 -22.00 3.29 -1.13
CA VAL A 361 -21.33 1.99 -1.28
C VAL A 361 -20.78 1.76 -2.70
N ASP A 362 -21.46 2.26 -3.73
CA ASP A 362 -21.00 2.16 -5.13
C ASP A 362 -19.69 2.88 -5.42
N ASP A 363 -19.26 3.83 -4.58
CA ASP A 363 -17.97 4.51 -4.73
C ASP A 363 -16.80 3.65 -4.25
N TRP A 364 -17.06 2.54 -3.56
CA TRP A 364 -16.04 1.75 -2.86
C TRP A 364 -15.91 0.34 -3.43
N GLY A 365 -14.67 -0.07 -3.65
CA GLY A 365 -14.30 -1.44 -3.99
C GLY A 365 -13.57 -2.10 -2.83
N LEU A 366 -13.94 -3.34 -2.49
CA LEU A 366 -13.26 -4.14 -1.48
C LEU A 366 -11.97 -4.74 -2.06
N PHE A 367 -10.86 -4.60 -1.33
CA PHE A 367 -9.61 -5.25 -1.73
C PHE A 367 -9.76 -6.77 -1.68
N ASP A 368 -9.28 -7.43 -2.74
CA ASP A 368 -9.08 -8.86 -2.72
C ASP A 368 -7.99 -9.24 -1.72
N GLN A 369 -7.98 -10.52 -1.38
CA GLN A 369 -6.93 -11.09 -0.55
C GLN A 369 -5.58 -11.03 -1.29
N ASN A 370 -4.52 -10.62 -0.58
CA ASN A 370 -3.17 -10.49 -1.12
C ASN A 370 -3.05 -9.48 -2.27
N GLN A 371 -3.98 -8.53 -2.36
CA GLN A 371 -3.96 -7.49 -3.37
C GLN A 371 -3.09 -6.31 -2.95
N CYS A 372 -2.29 -5.80 -3.88
CA CYS A 372 -1.51 -4.58 -3.74
C CYS A 372 -1.95 -3.60 -4.82
N VAL A 373 -2.11 -2.34 -4.42
CA VAL A 373 -2.41 -1.22 -5.29
C VAL A 373 -1.28 -0.23 -5.20
N ILE A 374 -0.74 0.16 -6.34
CA ILE A 374 0.31 1.17 -6.44
C ILE A 374 -0.20 2.32 -7.29
N VAL A 375 0.07 3.54 -6.83
CA VAL A 375 -0.27 4.79 -7.53
C VAL A 375 1.02 5.56 -7.79
N ASP A 376 1.23 5.99 -9.03
CA ASP A 376 2.39 6.78 -9.43
C ASP A 376 2.15 8.30 -9.36
N LYS A 377 3.15 9.08 -9.77
CA LYS A 377 3.13 10.55 -9.72
C LYS A 377 2.15 11.20 -10.70
N HIS A 378 1.64 10.41 -11.64
CA HIS A 378 0.63 10.80 -12.61
C HIS A 378 -0.75 10.30 -12.21
N HIS A 379 -0.89 9.78 -10.98
CA HIS A 379 -2.09 9.13 -10.47
C HIS A 379 -2.50 7.90 -11.29
N LYS A 380 -1.57 7.25 -12.00
CA LYS A 380 -1.82 5.97 -12.66
C LYS A 380 -1.81 4.87 -11.63
N LEU A 381 -2.74 3.93 -11.77
CA LEU A 381 -2.97 2.87 -10.80
C LEU A 381 -2.54 1.51 -11.38
N ARG A 382 -1.82 0.72 -10.58
CA ARG A 382 -1.49 -0.68 -10.85
C ARG A 382 -2.06 -1.58 -9.77
N ILE A 383 -2.79 -2.61 -10.17
CA ILE A 383 -3.31 -3.66 -9.27
C ILE A 383 -2.47 -4.92 -9.45
N LEU A 384 -1.94 -5.45 -8.35
CA LEU A 384 -1.07 -6.62 -8.31
C LEU A 384 -1.61 -7.66 -7.34
N ASN A 385 -1.41 -8.95 -7.67
CA ASN A 385 -1.60 -10.05 -6.72
C ASN A 385 -0.26 -10.40 -6.10
N LEU A 386 -0.03 -10.02 -4.84
CA LEU A 386 1.21 -10.26 -4.11
C LEU A 386 1.51 -11.74 -3.92
N ALA A 387 0.50 -12.62 -3.89
CA ALA A 387 0.73 -14.06 -3.72
C ALA A 387 1.63 -14.64 -4.83
N LYS A 388 1.67 -14.00 -6.01
CA LYS A 388 2.55 -14.43 -7.11
C LYS A 388 4.04 -14.31 -6.79
N PHE A 389 4.42 -13.34 -5.96
CA PHE A 389 5.81 -13.13 -5.54
C PHE A 389 6.21 -14.04 -4.38
N PHE A 390 5.23 -14.72 -3.79
CA PHE A 390 5.38 -15.57 -2.63
C PHE A 390 4.72 -16.92 -2.91
N GLN A 391 5.28 -17.72 -3.82
CA GLN A 391 4.77 -19.07 -4.09
C GLN A 391 5.07 -20.02 -2.91
N GLY A 392 4.09 -20.84 -2.51
CA GLY A 392 4.27 -21.95 -1.56
C GLY A 392 3.94 -21.63 -0.09
N GLY A 393 2.68 -21.82 0.32
CA GLY A 393 2.30 -21.80 1.74
C GLY A 393 2.93 -22.97 2.53
N ARG A 394 3.85 -22.63 3.43
CA ARG A 394 4.71 -23.47 4.30
C ARG A 394 5.49 -24.62 3.63
N GLU A 395 6.82 -24.45 3.73
CA GLU A 395 7.91 -25.43 3.52
C GLU A 395 7.85 -26.19 2.19
N HIS A 396 8.50 -25.62 1.15
CA HIS A 396 9.49 -26.25 0.25
C HIS A 396 9.72 -25.47 -1.07
N GLU A 397 9.01 -24.38 -1.36
CA GLU A 397 8.93 -23.82 -2.74
C GLU A 397 9.16 -22.32 -2.91
N PHE A 398 9.88 -21.65 -2.00
CA PHE A 398 10.37 -20.31 -2.34
C PHE A 398 11.65 -20.45 -3.16
N GLU A 399 11.52 -20.59 -4.48
CA GLU A 399 12.62 -20.18 -5.35
C GLU A 399 12.87 -18.70 -5.06
N LYS A 400 14.04 -18.40 -4.52
CA LYS A 400 14.50 -17.03 -4.34
C LYS A 400 14.61 -16.44 -5.74
N TYR A 401 13.62 -15.68 -6.17
CA TYR A 401 13.79 -14.86 -7.34
C TYR A 401 14.97 -13.93 -7.08
N HIS A 402 16.00 -14.02 -7.92
CA HIS A 402 17.07 -13.04 -7.87
C HIS A 402 16.46 -11.66 -8.13
N PHE A 403 17.11 -10.60 -7.66
CA PHE A 403 16.67 -9.22 -7.94
C PHE A 403 16.34 -9.02 -9.43
N SER A 404 17.14 -9.64 -10.31
CA SER A 404 16.89 -9.68 -11.76
C SER A 404 15.58 -10.35 -12.15
N ASP A 405 15.17 -11.42 -11.47
CA ASP A 405 14.00 -12.23 -11.85
C ASP A 405 12.71 -11.57 -11.40
N VAL A 406 12.66 -11.02 -10.17
CA VAL A 406 11.53 -10.19 -9.73
C VAL A 406 11.42 -8.96 -10.63
N PHE A 407 12.56 -8.33 -10.94
CA PHE A 407 12.59 -7.20 -11.84
C PHE A 407 12.10 -7.57 -13.25
N ASN A 408 12.55 -8.69 -13.82
CA ASN A 408 12.09 -9.16 -15.12
C ASN A 408 10.59 -9.51 -15.10
N GLN A 409 10.07 -10.08 -14.03
CA GLN A 409 8.63 -10.28 -13.88
C GLN A 409 7.87 -8.95 -13.87
N ILE A 410 8.32 -7.96 -13.09
CA ILE A 410 7.74 -6.60 -13.07
C ILE A 410 7.73 -5.97 -14.48
N ASN A 411 8.77 -6.18 -15.29
CA ASN A 411 8.91 -5.52 -16.62
C ASN A 411 8.36 -6.31 -17.81
N SER A 412 8.28 -7.65 -17.70
CA SER A 412 7.80 -8.52 -18.79
C SER A 412 6.30 -8.37 -19.06
N VAL A 413 5.54 -7.82 -18.11
CA VAL A 413 4.10 -7.62 -18.18
C VAL A 413 3.68 -6.54 -19.21
N GLY A 414 4.64 -5.79 -19.77
CA GLY A 414 4.40 -4.76 -20.80
C GLY A 414 4.86 -5.09 -22.22
N ARG A 415 5.32 -6.32 -22.52
CA ARG A 415 5.81 -6.68 -23.87
C ARG A 415 5.10 -7.90 -24.43
N THR A 416 4.24 -7.69 -25.43
CA THR A 416 3.76 -8.76 -26.30
C THR A 416 4.94 -9.41 -27.05
N ALA A 417 5.11 -10.71 -26.82
CA ALA A 417 5.82 -11.73 -27.61
C ALA A 417 7.33 -11.54 -27.93
N SER A 418 8.19 -12.39 -27.35
CA SER A 418 8.85 -13.51 -28.05
C SER A 418 9.94 -14.23 -27.20
N ALA A 419 9.53 -15.33 -26.52
CA ALA A 419 10.25 -16.58 -26.17
C ALA A 419 11.51 -16.58 -25.24
N PRO A 420 11.88 -17.73 -24.57
CA PRO A 420 11.30 -19.09 -24.64
C PRO A 420 10.85 -19.73 -23.29
N VAL A 421 9.83 -20.58 -23.46
CA VAL A 421 9.30 -21.74 -22.71
C VAL A 421 10.05 -22.25 -21.46
N ILE A 422 9.35 -22.31 -20.34
CA ILE A 422 9.44 -23.42 -19.37
C ILE A 422 8.09 -24.16 -19.43
N GLY A 423 8.14 -25.45 -19.75
CA GLY A 423 6.99 -26.22 -20.22
C GLY A 423 5.92 -26.51 -19.16
N VAL A 424 4.67 -26.34 -19.55
CA VAL A 424 3.50 -27.07 -19.03
C VAL A 424 2.64 -27.43 -20.26
N PRO A 425 2.21 -28.69 -20.43
CA PRO A 425 1.59 -29.16 -21.67
C PRO A 425 0.21 -28.55 -21.91
N ALA A 426 -0.12 -28.35 -23.19
CA ALA A 426 -1.43 -27.95 -23.65
C ALA A 426 -2.41 -29.14 -23.58
N HIS A 427 -3.36 -29.13 -22.65
CA HIS A 427 -4.72 -29.70 -22.79
C HIS A 427 -5.65 -29.12 -21.69
N SER A 428 -6.92 -28.98 -22.05
CA SER A 428 -8.03 -28.24 -21.45
C SER A 428 -8.82 -28.97 -20.35
N ILE A 429 -9.21 -28.23 -19.29
CA ILE A 429 -10.43 -28.26 -18.43
C ILE A 429 -10.65 -29.55 -17.58
N ASP A 430 -10.82 -29.54 -16.24
CA ASP A 430 -11.96 -28.98 -15.44
C ASP A 430 -11.61 -28.55 -13.96
N LEU A 431 -12.48 -27.68 -13.41
CA LEU A 431 -12.45 -26.95 -12.10
C LEU A 431 -13.16 -27.70 -10.93
N PRO A 432 -13.00 -27.33 -9.62
CA PRO A 432 -13.81 -26.23 -9.00
C PRO A 432 -13.08 -25.26 -8.02
N THR A 433 -13.52 -23.98 -8.10
CA THR A 433 -13.60 -22.89 -7.07
C THR A 433 -12.30 -22.45 -6.36
N SER A 434 -11.80 -21.20 -6.44
CA SER A 434 -12.42 -19.88 -6.59
C SER A 434 -11.70 -19.04 -7.66
N LYS A 435 -12.48 -18.22 -8.37
CA LYS A 435 -12.01 -17.34 -9.45
C LYS A 435 -11.13 -16.21 -8.91
N SER A 436 -9.83 -16.34 -9.10
CA SER A 436 -8.87 -15.23 -9.07
C SER A 436 -7.79 -15.52 -10.09
N ASP A 437 -8.17 -15.46 -11.37
CA ASP A 437 -7.21 -15.56 -12.45
C ASP A 437 -6.23 -14.36 -12.38
N ALA A 438 -4.98 -14.74 -12.54
CA ALA A 438 -3.76 -13.97 -12.40
C ALA A 438 -3.66 -12.82 -13.42
N TYR A 439 -4.02 -11.58 -13.06
CA TYR A 439 -3.85 -10.42 -13.96
C TYR A 439 -3.31 -9.19 -13.23
N GLU A 440 -2.26 -8.59 -13.79
CA GLU A 440 -1.82 -7.22 -13.50
C GLU A 440 -2.54 -6.28 -14.46
N VAL A 441 -3.01 -5.15 -13.95
CA VAL A 441 -3.72 -4.15 -14.74
C VAL A 441 -3.03 -2.81 -14.49
N GLU A 442 -2.41 -2.25 -15.53
CA GLU A 442 -1.82 -0.91 -15.53
C GLU A 442 -2.81 0.05 -16.20
N LEU A 443 -3.16 1.13 -15.49
CA LEU A 443 -4.22 2.04 -15.93
C LEU A 443 -3.80 3.48 -15.90
N ASP A 444 -4.00 4.12 -17.04
CA ASP A 444 -3.99 5.56 -17.20
C ASP A 444 -5.36 6.07 -16.75
N LEU A 445 -5.44 6.51 -15.48
CA LEU A 445 -6.62 7.21 -14.95
C LEU A 445 -6.78 8.58 -15.58
#